data_AF-K1SUB7-F1
#
_entry.id   AF-K1SUB7-F1
#
_cell.length_a   1.000
_cell.length_b   1.000
_cell.length_c   1.000
_cell.angle_alpha   90.00
_cell.angle_beta   90.00
_cell.angle_gamma   90.00
#
_symmetry.space_group_name_H-M   'P 1'
#
loop_
_entity.id
_entity.type
_entity.pdbx_description
1 polymer ?
#
loop_
_entity_poly.entity_id
_entity_poly.type
_entity_poly.pdbx_seq_one_letter_code
_entity_poly.pdbx_strand_id
1 'polypeptide(L)'
;KAARSGSFRVGAWVLEDGLTGTQLNNGMKGDYDFNTHNNVIRHVNSRYSGSDYSGHEVGALAAGGTGEHLFTMTLDESWVVKNCHVIFFVTELVDKGYAVTNAIDVPVKSSTIPFEYR
;
A
#
# COMPACT_ATOMS: atom_id res chain seq x y z
N LYS A 1 -6.89 -9.65 11.83
CA LYS A 1 -7.23 -9.85 13.26
C LYS A 1 -6.37 -8.92 14.11
N ALA A 2 -6.94 -8.17 15.04
CA ALA A 2 -6.19 -7.25 15.89
C ALA A 2 -5.48 -8.00 17.02
N ALA A 3 -4.18 -7.77 17.21
CA ALA A 3 -3.42 -8.38 18.31
C ALA A 3 -3.73 -7.73 19.67
N ARG A 4 -4.16 -6.47 19.67
CA ARG A 4 -4.56 -5.69 20.84
C ARG A 4 -5.81 -4.87 20.53
N SER A 5 -6.48 -4.38 21.56
CA SER A 5 -7.59 -3.45 21.39
C SER A 5 -7.10 -2.09 20.88
N GLY A 6 -7.79 -1.51 19.91
CA GLY A 6 -7.41 -0.23 19.30
C GLY A 6 -8.36 0.20 18.19
N SER A 7 -8.14 1.39 17.64
CA SER A 7 -8.87 1.92 16.48
C SER A 7 -8.02 1.78 15.23
N PHE A 8 -8.52 1.04 14.25
CA PHE A 8 -7.75 0.64 13.09
C PHE A 8 -8.31 1.19 11.79
N ARG A 9 -7.41 1.42 10.84
CA ARG A 9 -7.73 1.72 9.44
C ARG A 9 -6.88 0.87 8.52
N VAL A 10 -7.33 0.72 7.29
CA VAL A 10 -6.64 -0.09 6.27
C VAL A 10 -6.54 0.65 4.95
N GLY A 11 -5.43 0.50 4.24
CA GLY A 11 -5.23 1.10 2.93
C GLY A 11 -4.56 0.14 1.98
N ALA A 12 -4.76 0.38 0.67
CA ALA A 12 -4.14 -0.40 -0.39
C ALA A 12 -3.59 0.50 -1.49
N TRP A 13 -2.32 0.34 -1.86
CA TRP A 13 -1.71 1.08 -2.97
C TRP A 13 -1.18 0.12 -4.03
N VAL A 14 -1.37 0.47 -5.30
CA VAL A 14 -0.74 -0.23 -6.43
C VAL A 14 0.60 0.45 -6.70
N LEU A 15 1.64 -0.37 -6.73
CA LEU A 15 3.01 0.01 -6.99
C LEU A 15 3.48 -0.64 -8.30
N GLU A 16 4.40 -0.01 -9.03
CA GLU A 16 5.03 -0.58 -10.21
C GLU A 16 6.55 -0.40 -10.20
N ASP A 17 7.26 -1.47 -10.52
CA ASP A 17 8.70 -1.53 -10.62
C ASP A 17 9.23 -1.28 -12.05
N GLY A 18 10.46 -0.80 -12.14
CA GLY A 18 11.20 -0.70 -13.39
C GLY A 18 10.80 0.48 -14.28
N LEU A 19 10.17 1.52 -13.73
CA LEU A 19 9.79 2.70 -14.51
C LEU A 19 10.98 3.60 -14.77
N THR A 20 11.13 4.05 -16.02
CA THR A 20 12.22 4.96 -16.39
C THR A 20 11.77 6.42 -16.30
N GLY A 21 12.55 7.25 -15.61
CA GLY A 21 12.35 8.69 -15.54
C GLY A 21 13.62 9.42 -15.11
N THR A 22 13.90 10.58 -15.71
CA THR A 22 15.12 11.36 -15.41
C THR A 22 15.10 11.85 -13.96
N GLN A 23 16.11 11.50 -13.17
CA GLN A 23 16.31 12.03 -11.82
C GLN A 23 17.58 12.88 -11.73
N LEU A 24 17.47 14.06 -11.12
CA LEU A 24 18.64 14.87 -10.77
C LEU A 24 19.44 14.14 -9.69
N ASN A 25 20.71 13.86 -9.96
CA ASN A 25 21.61 13.16 -9.04
C ASN A 25 22.57 14.11 -8.29
N ASN A 26 22.36 15.43 -8.41
CA ASN A 26 23.11 16.51 -7.73
C ASN A 26 24.64 16.32 -7.70
N GLY A 27 25.21 15.81 -8.79
CA GLY A 27 26.66 15.64 -8.93
C GLY A 27 27.23 14.38 -8.27
N MET A 28 26.40 13.41 -7.87
CA MET A 28 26.87 12.08 -7.49
C MET A 28 27.67 11.46 -8.65
N LYS A 29 28.89 10.99 -8.32
CA LYS A 29 29.81 10.35 -9.27
C LYS A 29 29.75 8.83 -9.11
N GLY A 30 29.70 8.11 -10.21
CA GLY A 30 29.67 6.64 -10.25
C GLY A 30 28.74 6.12 -11.35
N ASP A 31 28.81 4.82 -11.63
CA ASP A 31 27.94 4.13 -12.58
C ASP A 31 26.69 3.61 -11.86
N TYR A 32 25.88 4.55 -11.35
CA TYR A 32 24.62 4.25 -10.67
C TYR A 32 23.45 4.53 -11.60
N ASP A 33 22.46 3.66 -11.56
CA ASP A 33 21.19 3.90 -12.20
C ASP A 33 20.30 4.76 -11.30
N PHE A 34 20.16 6.04 -11.66
CA PHE A 34 19.25 6.98 -11.01
C PHE A 34 17.90 7.10 -11.72
N ASN A 35 17.78 6.50 -12.91
CA ASN A 35 16.65 6.72 -13.80
C ASN A 35 15.64 5.58 -13.77
N THR A 36 15.99 4.42 -13.24
CA THR A 36 15.03 3.35 -12.95
C THR A 36 14.47 3.49 -11.54
N HIS A 37 13.13 3.57 -11.47
CA HIS A 37 12.36 3.74 -10.25
C HIS A 37 11.57 2.46 -9.95
N ASN A 38 11.69 2.01 -8.71
CA ASN A 38 10.94 0.88 -8.16
C ASN A 38 9.94 1.37 -7.12
N ASN A 39 8.91 0.57 -6.84
CA ASN A 39 7.82 0.89 -5.90
C ASN A 39 7.09 2.20 -6.24
N VAL A 40 6.96 2.53 -7.53
CA VAL A 40 6.30 3.78 -7.94
C VAL A 40 4.81 3.66 -7.70
N ILE A 41 4.25 4.57 -6.90
CA ILE A 41 2.82 4.60 -6.61
C ILE A 41 2.05 4.94 -7.90
N ARG A 42 1.26 3.99 -8.40
CA ARG A 42 0.38 4.15 -9.56
C ARG A 42 -1.06 4.45 -9.15
N HIS A 43 -1.51 3.86 -8.05
CA HIS A 43 -2.85 4.07 -7.53
C HIS A 43 -2.86 4.06 -6.01
N VAL A 44 -3.70 4.92 -5.42
CA VAL A 44 -3.86 5.04 -3.96
C VAL A 44 -5.32 4.83 -3.60
N ASN A 45 -5.60 3.74 -2.89
CA ASN A 45 -6.90 3.46 -2.29
C ASN A 45 -6.78 3.44 -0.75
N SER A 46 -6.55 4.61 -0.18
CA SER A 46 -6.45 4.80 1.28
C SER A 46 -6.77 6.23 1.75
N ARG A 47 -7.24 7.09 0.83
CA ARG A 47 -7.46 8.50 1.11
C ARG A 47 -8.63 8.66 2.07
N TYR A 48 -8.37 9.18 3.26
CA TYR A 48 -9.41 9.54 4.21
C TYR A 48 -9.94 10.96 3.97
N SER A 49 -9.05 11.93 3.82
CA SER A 49 -9.40 13.33 3.56
C SER A 49 -8.19 14.08 2.98
N GLY A 50 -8.37 15.15 2.21
CA GLY A 50 -7.27 16.06 1.85
C GLY A 50 -5.98 15.35 1.44
N SER A 51 -4.92 15.53 2.25
CA SER A 51 -3.60 14.88 2.16
C SER A 51 -3.40 13.71 3.15
N ASP A 52 -4.45 13.27 3.83
CA ASP A 52 -4.48 12.14 4.75
C ASP A 52 -4.79 10.84 4.00
N TYR A 53 -3.80 9.96 4.00
CA TYR A 53 -3.84 8.64 3.37
C TYR A 53 -3.75 7.50 4.39
N SER A 54 -4.13 7.75 5.65
CA SER A 54 -4.08 6.80 6.77
C SER A 54 -4.93 5.55 6.58
N GLY A 55 -5.82 5.51 5.59
CA GLY A 55 -6.66 4.37 5.27
C GLY A 55 -8.14 4.61 5.54
N HIS A 56 -8.93 3.63 5.11
CA HIS A 56 -10.36 3.54 5.37
C HIS A 56 -10.62 3.01 6.76
N GLU A 57 -11.64 3.54 7.41
CA GLU A 57 -12.00 3.15 8.77
C GLU A 57 -12.49 1.71 8.83
N VAL A 58 -11.86 0.93 9.71
CA VAL A 58 -12.34 -0.39 10.14
C VAL A 58 -13.02 -0.27 11.51
N GLY A 59 -12.63 0.73 12.30
CA GLY A 59 -13.23 1.08 13.58
C GLY A 59 -12.45 0.53 14.77
N ALA A 60 -13.07 0.61 15.94
CA ALA A 60 -12.51 0.08 17.18
C ALA A 60 -12.69 -1.44 17.24
N LEU A 61 -11.59 -2.18 17.37
CA LEU A 61 -11.58 -3.62 17.53
C LEU A 61 -11.02 -3.98 18.90
N ALA A 62 -11.62 -4.96 19.57
CA ALA A 62 -11.01 -5.60 20.73
C ALA A 62 -9.85 -6.52 20.30
N ALA A 63 -8.94 -6.86 21.22
CA ALA A 63 -7.94 -7.89 20.98
C ALA A 63 -8.60 -9.21 20.51
N GLY A 64 -8.09 -9.77 19.42
CA GLY A 64 -8.68 -10.93 18.76
C GLY A 64 -9.85 -10.62 17.81
N GLY A 65 -10.32 -9.38 17.75
CA GLY A 65 -11.35 -8.95 16.80
C GLY A 65 -10.87 -8.95 15.35
N THR A 66 -11.80 -9.10 14.42
CA THR A 66 -11.56 -9.02 12.98
C THR A 66 -12.37 -7.86 12.42
N GLY A 67 -11.76 -7.10 11.52
CA GLY A 67 -12.44 -6.14 10.69
C GLY A 67 -12.03 -6.35 9.25
N GLU A 68 -12.90 -5.94 8.34
CA GLU A 68 -12.83 -6.26 6.92
C GLU A 68 -13.06 -5.00 6.09
N HIS A 69 -12.39 -4.91 4.95
CA HIS A 69 -12.60 -3.87 3.96
C HIS A 69 -12.32 -4.44 2.57
N LEU A 70 -13.20 -4.13 1.61
CA LEU A 70 -13.02 -4.53 0.22
C LEU A 70 -12.40 -3.38 -0.57
N PHE A 71 -11.26 -3.64 -1.19
CA PHE A 71 -10.62 -2.70 -2.11
C PHE A 71 -10.95 -3.05 -3.55
N THR A 72 -11.50 -2.08 -4.28
CA THR A 72 -11.65 -2.15 -5.74
C THR A 72 -10.70 -1.15 -6.35
N MET A 73 -9.77 -1.62 -7.19
CA MET A 73 -8.79 -0.79 -7.88
C MET A 73 -8.72 -1.23 -9.34
N THR A 74 -8.87 -0.28 -10.26
CA THR A 74 -8.76 -0.54 -11.70
C THR A 74 -7.32 -0.26 -12.12
N LEU A 75 -6.68 -1.24 -12.75
CA LEU A 75 -5.37 -1.06 -13.36
C LEU A 75 -5.54 -0.41 -14.73
N ASP A 76 -4.69 0.56 -15.03
CA ASP A 76 -4.65 1.18 -16.35
C ASP A 76 -3.97 0.24 -17.35
N GLU A 77 -4.46 0.20 -18.58
CA GLU A 77 -3.96 -0.67 -19.64
C GLU A 77 -2.51 -0.36 -20.04
N SER A 78 -2.03 0.86 -19.77
CA SER A 78 -0.65 1.28 -20.01
C SER A 78 0.36 0.73 -19.00
N TRP A 79 -0.09 0.12 -17.89
CA TRP A 79 0.79 -0.36 -16.83
C TRP A 79 1.32 -1.76 -17.16
N VAL A 80 2.58 -2.02 -16.82
CA VAL A 80 3.19 -3.34 -17.02
C VAL A 80 2.81 -4.23 -15.84
N VAL A 81 1.63 -4.85 -15.91
CA VAL A 81 1.01 -5.60 -14.77
C VAL A 81 1.95 -6.59 -14.07
N LYS A 82 2.83 -7.27 -14.79
CA LYS A 82 3.81 -8.21 -14.20
C LYS A 82 4.83 -7.54 -13.25
N ASN A 83 5.02 -6.23 -13.39
CA ASN A 83 5.85 -5.39 -12.54
C ASN A 83 5.01 -4.70 -11.45
N CYS A 84 3.68 -4.89 -11.46
CA CYS A 84 2.80 -4.31 -10.46
C CYS A 84 2.66 -5.23 -9.25
N HIS A 85 2.57 -4.60 -8.09
CA HIS A 85 2.28 -5.25 -6.83
C HIS A 85 1.40 -4.33 -5.98
N VAL A 86 0.67 -4.91 -5.02
CA VAL A 86 -0.23 -4.17 -4.14
C VAL A 86 0.30 -4.28 -2.72
N ILE A 87 0.56 -3.13 -2.11
CA ILE A 87 0.79 -3.06 -0.68
C ILE A 87 -0.54 -2.83 0.03
N PHE A 88 -0.88 -3.71 0.95
CA PHE A 88 -1.93 -3.49 1.94
C PHE A 88 -1.28 -3.12 3.26
N PHE A 89 -1.81 -2.12 3.94
CA PHE A 89 -1.32 -1.72 5.24
C PHE A 89 -2.45 -1.51 6.24
N VAL A 90 -2.10 -1.64 7.51
CA VAL A 90 -2.96 -1.35 8.65
C VAL A 90 -2.35 -0.18 9.40
N THR A 91 -3.17 0.82 9.73
CA THR A 91 -2.80 1.85 10.68
C THR A 91 -3.61 1.72 11.96
N GLU A 92 -3.02 2.13 13.07
CA GLU A 92 -3.66 2.24 14.37
C GLU A 92 -3.60 3.68 14.84
N LEU A 93 -4.66 4.17 15.49
CA LEU A 93 -4.65 5.46 16.16
C LEU A 93 -3.71 5.41 17.37
N VAL A 94 -2.62 6.17 17.31
CA VAL A 94 -1.65 6.36 18.37
C VAL A 94 -1.63 7.86 18.73
N ASP A 95 -1.96 8.17 19.98
CA ASP A 95 -2.17 9.54 20.46
C ASP A 95 -3.20 10.32 19.62
N LYS A 96 -2.71 11.18 18.71
CA LYS A 96 -3.52 12.06 17.85
C LYS A 96 -3.38 11.74 16.36
N GLY A 97 -2.65 10.68 16.00
CA GLY A 97 -2.34 10.35 14.61
C GLY A 97 -2.39 8.86 14.34
N TYR A 98 -2.50 8.50 13.06
CA TYR A 98 -2.47 7.11 12.63
C TYR A 98 -1.04 6.70 12.25
N ALA A 99 -0.55 5.62 12.85
CA ALA A 99 0.75 5.03 12.53
C ALA A 99 0.56 3.68 11.85
N VAL A 100 1.35 3.39 10.82
CA VAL A 100 1.36 2.06 10.19
C VAL A 100 1.91 1.04 11.18
N THR A 101 1.15 0.00 11.47
CA THR A 101 1.52 -1.06 12.42
C THR A 101 1.82 -2.38 11.73
N ASN A 102 1.32 -2.56 10.51
CA ASN A 102 1.65 -3.71 9.68
C ASN A 102 1.43 -3.39 8.20
N ALA A 103 2.15 -4.09 7.34
CA ALA A 103 1.94 -4.06 5.90
C ALA A 103 2.28 -5.41 5.28
N ILE A 104 1.61 -5.73 4.17
CA ILE A 104 1.90 -6.89 3.34
C ILE A 104 1.98 -6.42 1.89
N ASP A 105 2.99 -6.92 1.20
CA ASP A 105 3.20 -6.70 -0.22
C ASP A 105 2.83 -7.97 -1.00
N VAL A 106 1.98 -7.81 -2.01
CA VAL A 106 1.41 -8.91 -2.79
C VAL A 106 1.58 -8.62 -4.29
N PRO A 107 2.29 -9.47 -5.05
CA PRO A 107 2.37 -9.33 -6.50
C PRO A 107 0.97 -9.37 -7.15
N VAL A 108 0.73 -8.50 -8.14
CA VAL A 108 -0.47 -8.61 -8.97
C VAL A 108 -0.30 -9.82 -9.88
N LYS A 109 -0.90 -10.95 -9.51
CA LYS A 109 -0.97 -12.11 -10.39
C LYS A 109 -2.10 -11.92 -11.40
N SER A 110 -1.89 -12.38 -12.63
CA SER A 110 -2.90 -12.38 -13.69
C SER A 110 -4.08 -13.34 -13.43
N SER A 111 -4.11 -14.01 -12.28
CA SER A 111 -5.19 -14.91 -11.85
C SER A 111 -5.54 -14.68 -10.39
N THR A 112 -6.83 -14.83 -10.09
CA THR A 112 -7.44 -14.71 -8.77
C THR A 112 -6.67 -15.56 -7.76
N ILE A 113 -6.13 -14.93 -6.71
CA ILE A 113 -5.61 -15.63 -5.53
C ILE A 113 -6.78 -15.75 -4.55
N PRO A 114 -7.42 -16.93 -4.36
CA PRO A 114 -8.33 -17.11 -3.25
C PRO A 114 -7.49 -17.07 -1.97
N PHE A 115 -7.69 -16.02 -1.19
CA PHE A 115 -7.10 -15.92 0.14
C PHE A 115 -8.02 -16.61 1.15
N GLU A 116 -7.47 -17.58 1.90
CA GLU A 116 -8.06 -18.12 3.14
C GLU A 116 -7.22 -17.67 4.34
N TYR A 117 -7.86 -17.12 5.36
CA TYR A 117 -7.24 -17.03 6.69
C TYR A 117 -7.10 -18.46 7.24
N ARG A 118 -5.88 -18.86 7.59
CA ARG A 118 -5.65 -19.91 8.61
C ARG A 118 -5.52 -19.25 9.98
#